data_AF-A0A368JDC9-F1
#
_entry.id   AF-A0A368JDC9-F1
#
_cell.length_a   1.000
_cell.length_b   1.000
_cell.length_c   1.000
_cell.angle_alpha   90.00
_cell.angle_beta   90.00
_cell.angle_gamma   90.00
#
_symmetry.space_group_name_H-M   'P 1'
#
loop_
_entity.id
_entity.type
_entity.pdbx_description
1 polymer ?
#
loop_
_entity_poly.entity_id
_entity_poly.type
_entity_poly.pdbx_seq_one_letter_code
_entity_poly.pdbx_strand_id
1 'polypeptide(L)'
;MAIFYLFVFGAYLYYCKSKYFPAGIYKFPASWSSWLGLTLFATGTALCVSSEGWASGVLLALCAVTVALMLIQFAAILGKWYFYGLVILTHGLALIDLVS
;
A
#
# COMPACT_ATOMS: atom_id res chain seq x y z
N MET A 1 -3.18 9.11 8.72
CA MET A 1 -2.54 8.70 7.44
C MET A 1 -1.76 7.40 7.51
N ALA A 2 -1.22 7.02 8.67
CA ALA A 2 -0.45 5.77 8.84
C ALA A 2 -1.16 4.49 8.36
N ILE A 3 -2.48 4.36 8.57
CA ILE A 3 -3.25 3.18 8.11
C ILE A 3 -3.22 3.04 6.58
N PHE A 4 -3.41 4.14 5.85
CA PHE A 4 -3.37 4.13 4.39
C PHE A 4 -1.97 3.79 3.86
N TYR A 5 -0.92 4.23 4.56
CA TYR A 5 0.46 3.85 4.23
C TYR A 5 0.68 2.34 4.31
N LEU A 6 0.12 1.64 5.30
CA LEU A 6 0.18 0.17 5.39
C LEU A 6 -0.44 -0.48 4.15
N PHE A 7 -1.57 0.04 3.66
CA PHE A 7 -2.21 -0.46 2.44
C PHE A 7 -1.36 -0.18 1.20
N VAL A 8 -0.80 1.01 1.02
CA VAL A 8 0.07 1.32 -0.13
C VAL A 8 1.34 0.46 -0.12
N PHE A 9 1.99 0.32 1.03
CA PHE A 9 3.18 -0.49 1.16
C PHE A 9 2.89 -1.99 0.96
N GLY A 10 1.78 -2.47 1.54
CA GLY A 10 1.32 -3.84 1.32
C GLY A 10 1.00 -4.12 -0.15
N ALA A 11 0.35 -3.17 -0.84
CA ALA A 11 0.05 -3.24 -2.26
C ALA A 11 1.31 -3.30 -3.11
N TYR A 12 2.34 -2.51 -2.79
CA TYR A 12 3.64 -2.61 -3.46
C TYR A 12 4.29 -4.00 -3.28
N LEU A 13 4.38 -4.49 -2.04
CA LEU A 13 5.03 -5.76 -1.73
C LEU A 13 4.31 -6.96 -2.35
N TYR A 14 2.99 -6.87 -2.46
CA TYR A 14 2.15 -7.84 -3.16
C TYR A 14 2.32 -7.74 -4.68
N TYR A 15 2.15 -6.54 -5.25
CA TYR A 15 2.16 -6.32 -6.70
C TYR A 15 3.53 -6.52 -7.34
N CYS A 16 4.64 -6.29 -6.62
CA CYS A 16 5.99 -6.47 -7.19
C CYS A 16 6.29 -7.91 -7.60
N LYS A 17 5.53 -8.90 -7.10
CA LYS A 17 5.63 -10.30 -7.53
C LYS A 17 4.83 -10.62 -8.78
N SER A 18 3.93 -9.74 -9.21
CA SER A 18 3.16 -9.91 -10.44
C SER A 18 4.06 -10.01 -11.67
N LYS A 19 3.62 -10.79 -12.66
CA LYS A 19 4.24 -10.84 -14.00
C LYS A 19 4.14 -9.52 -14.76
N TYR A 20 3.20 -8.65 -14.37
CA TYR A 20 2.97 -7.35 -14.96
C TYR A 20 3.77 -6.23 -14.31
N PHE A 21 4.62 -6.54 -13.33
CA PHE A 21 5.43 -5.52 -12.66
C PHE A 21 6.52 -5.00 -13.61
N PRO A 22 6.61 -3.67 -13.86
CA PRO A 22 7.57 -3.11 -14.79
C PRO A 22 9.03 -3.38 -14.38
N ALA A 23 9.85 -3.84 -15.33
CA ALA A 23 11.26 -4.18 -15.09
C ALA A 23 12.14 -2.99 -14.67
N GLY A 24 11.72 -1.75 -14.99
CA GLY A 24 12.42 -0.52 -14.64
C GLY A 24 12.19 -0.02 -13.20
N ILE A 25 11.39 -0.73 -12.41
CA ILE A 25 11.06 -0.38 -11.02
C ILE A 25 11.68 -1.44 -10.10
N TYR A 26 12.20 -0.99 -8.95
CA TYR A 26 12.79 -1.91 -7.97
C TYR A 26 11.76 -2.95 -7.49
N LYS A 27 12.11 -4.22 -7.68
CA LYS A 27 11.34 -5.38 -7.24
C LYS A 27 11.94 -5.94 -5.97
N PHE A 28 11.14 -6.04 -4.91
CA PHE A 28 11.62 -6.63 -3.66
C PHE A 28 11.96 -8.12 -3.88
N PRO A 29 13.21 -8.56 -3.61
CA PRO A 29 13.68 -9.87 -4.05
C PRO A 29 13.08 -11.02 -3.24
N ALA A 30 12.77 -10.81 -1.96
CA ALA A 30 12.35 -11.88 -1.06
C ALA A 30 11.04 -12.55 -1.51
N SER A 31 10.99 -13.88 -1.53
CA SER A 31 9.80 -14.66 -1.92
C SER A 31 8.61 -14.43 -0.99
N TRP A 32 8.86 -14.10 0.28
CA TRP A 32 7.85 -13.86 1.30
C TRP A 32 7.19 -12.47 1.23
N SER A 33 7.59 -11.60 0.29
CA SER A 33 7.06 -10.23 0.21
C SER A 33 5.55 -10.16 0.05
N SER A 34 4.96 -11.10 -0.70
CA SER A 34 3.51 -11.17 -0.89
C SER A 34 2.79 -11.49 0.42
N TRP A 35 3.36 -12.39 1.23
CA TRP A 35 2.85 -12.70 2.57
C TRP A 35 2.97 -11.49 3.49
N LEU A 36 4.09 -10.77 3.46
CA LEU A 36 4.21 -9.51 4.22
C LEU A 36 3.15 -8.50 3.75
N GLY A 37 2.92 -8.37 2.44
CA GLY A 37 1.87 -7.50 1.89
C GLY A 37 0.47 -7.86 2.43
N LEU A 38 0.13 -9.14 2.47
CA LEU A 38 -1.13 -9.63 3.05
C LEU A 38 -1.23 -9.34 4.54
N THR A 39 -0.14 -9.51 5.30
CA THR A 39 -0.15 -9.17 6.74
C THR A 39 -0.37 -7.68 6.96
N LEU A 40 0.21 -6.81 6.12
CA LEU A 40 -0.01 -5.36 6.21
C LEU A 40 -1.46 -4.99 5.90
N PHE A 41 -2.10 -5.65 4.92
CA PHE A 41 -3.54 -5.48 4.68
C PHE A 41 -4.39 -5.91 5.86
N ALA A 42 -4.06 -7.06 6.48
CA ALA A 42 -4.76 -7.54 7.65
C ALA A 42 -4.60 -6.58 8.84
N THR A 43 -3.38 -6.09 9.08
CA THR A 43 -3.10 -5.10 10.14
C THR A 43 -3.83 -3.79 9.89
N GLY A 44 -3.77 -3.23 8.67
CA GLY A 44 -4.50 -2.02 8.30
C GLY A 44 -6.02 -2.18 8.48
N THR A 45 -6.55 -3.35 8.13
CA THR A 45 -7.98 -3.67 8.31
C THR A 45 -8.36 -3.75 9.78
N ALA A 46 -7.55 -4.44 10.59
CA ALA A 46 -7.76 -4.52 12.04
C ALA A 46 -7.75 -3.13 12.68
N LEU A 47 -6.85 -2.24 12.24
CA LEU A 47 -6.81 -0.85 12.71
C LEU A 47 -8.08 -0.08 12.32
N CYS A 48 -8.54 -0.15 11.06
CA CYS A 48 -9.80 0.46 10.63
C CYS A 48 -11.00 -0.04 11.44
N VAL A 49 -11.08 -1.36 11.70
CA VAL A 49 -12.15 -1.96 12.50
C VAL A 49 -12.08 -1.49 13.94
N SER A 50 -10.89 -1.34 14.51
CA SER A 50 -10.71 -0.87 15.87
C SER A 50 -11.10 0.60 16.06
N SER A 51 -10.92 1.44 15.03
CA SER A 51 -11.21 2.88 15.11
C SER A 51 -12.65 3.24 14.74
N GLU A 52 -13.21 2.60 13.71
CA GLU A 52 -14.51 3.00 13.11
C GLU A 52 -15.63 1.97 13.35
N GLY A 53 -15.33 0.87 14.05
CA GLY A 53 -16.24 -0.26 14.25
C GLY A 53 -16.22 -1.27 13.10
N TRP A 54 -16.85 -2.42 13.30
CA TRP A 54 -16.71 -3.59 12.42
C TRP A 54 -17.17 -3.33 10.97
N ALA A 55 -18.37 -2.77 10.77
CA ALA A 55 -18.93 -2.59 9.44
C ALA A 55 -18.22 -1.46 8.67
N SER A 56 -18.16 -0.26 9.26
CA SER A 56 -17.51 0.91 8.66
C SER A 56 -16.02 0.70 8.47
N GLY A 57 -15.34 0.09 9.44
CA GLY A 57 -13.92 -0.22 9.35
C GLY A 57 -13.58 -1.22 8.24
N VAL A 58 -14.38 -2.27 8.06
CA VAL A 58 -14.20 -3.20 6.93
C VAL A 58 -14.44 -2.50 5.59
N LEU A 59 -15.49 -1.67 5.48
CA LEU A 59 -15.77 -0.89 4.27
C LEU A 59 -14.62 0.07 3.92
N LEU A 60 -14.09 0.79 4.92
CA LEU A 60 -12.96 1.69 4.75
C LEU A 60 -11.69 0.94 4.35
N ALA A 61 -11.43 -0.22 4.96
CA ALA A 61 -10.29 -1.07 4.61
C ALA A 61 -10.39 -1.57 3.16
N LEU A 62 -11.57 -2.03 2.72
CA LEU A 62 -11.81 -2.45 1.33
C LEU A 62 -11.57 -1.30 0.36
N CYS A 63 -12.07 -0.10 0.68
CA CYS A 63 -11.82 1.10 -0.11
C CYS A 63 -10.32 1.41 -0.18
N ALA A 64 -9.63 1.43 0.96
CA ALA A 64 -8.20 1.73 1.05
C ALA A 64 -7.34 0.73 0.27
N VAL A 65 -7.61 -0.58 0.38
CA VAL A 65 -6.94 -1.62 -0.42
C VAL A 65 -7.14 -1.40 -1.91
N THR A 66 -8.38 -1.12 -2.33
CA THR A 66 -8.71 -0.93 -3.75
C THR A 66 -8.00 0.29 -4.33
N VAL A 67 -8.03 1.40 -3.60
CA VAL A 67 -7.32 2.63 -3.98
C VAL A 67 -5.82 2.42 -4.00
N ALA A 68 -5.25 1.75 -2.99
CA ALA A 68 -3.82 1.46 -2.91
C ALA A 68 -3.35 0.59 -4.10
N LEU A 69 -4.07 -0.48 -4.43
CA LEU A 69 -3.77 -1.33 -5.58
C LEU A 69 -3.85 -0.54 -6.90
N MET A 70 -4.89 0.28 -7.07
CA MET A 70 -5.04 1.12 -8.26
C MET A 70 -3.88 2.12 -8.40
N LEU A 71 -3.55 2.85 -7.33
CA LEU A 71 -2.46 3.85 -7.33
C LEU A 71 -1.11 3.21 -7.64
N ILE A 72 -0.78 2.08 -6.99
CA ILE A 72 0.48 1.37 -7.21
C ILE A 72 0.61 0.90 -8.66
N GLN A 73 -0.45 0.29 -9.21
CA GLN A 73 -0.43 -0.22 -10.59
C GLN A 73 -0.39 0.93 -11.60
N PHE A 74 -1.21 1.96 -11.39
CA PHE A 74 -1.27 3.13 -12.27
C PHE A 74 0.06 3.90 -12.28
N ALA A 75 0.63 4.19 -11.11
CA ALA A 75 1.92 4.85 -11.00
C ALA A 75 3.06 4.01 -11.57
N ALA A 76 3.00 2.68 -11.43
CA ALA A 76 3.97 1.79 -12.05
C ALA A 76 3.93 1.85 -13.59
N ILE A 77 2.72 1.91 -14.18
CA ILE A 77 2.53 2.00 -15.63
C ILE A 77 2.97 3.36 -16.19
N LEU A 78 2.70 4.47 -15.49
CA LEU A 78 3.12 5.81 -15.90
C LEU A 78 4.66 5.97 -15.93
N GLY A 79 5.37 5.13 -15.19
CA GLY A 79 6.83 5.02 -15.24
C GLY A 79 7.49 5.31 -13.90
N LYS A 80 8.81 5.06 -13.84
CA LYS A 80 9.59 5.03 -12.61
C LYS A 80 9.46 6.30 -11.75
N TRP A 81 9.41 7.48 -12.39
CA TRP A 81 9.35 8.76 -11.67
C TRP A 81 8.03 8.96 -10.94
N TYR A 82 6.91 8.60 -11.58
CA TYR A 82 5.59 8.65 -10.95
C TYR A 82 5.49 7.63 -9.83
N PHE A 83 6.04 6.43 -10.03
CA PHE A 83 6.08 5.41 -9.00
C PHE A 83 6.86 5.85 -7.75
N TYR A 84 8.11 6.29 -7.91
CA TYR A 84 8.90 6.75 -6.78
C TYR A 84 8.34 8.05 -6.17
N GLY A 85 7.75 8.93 -6.98
CA GLY A 85 7.03 10.10 -6.49
C GLY A 85 5.87 9.74 -5.57
N LEU A 86 5.05 8.75 -5.96
CA LEU A 86 3.98 8.23 -5.11
C LEU A 86 4.51 7.64 -3.80
N VAL A 87 5.59 6.86 -3.86
CA VAL A 87 6.22 6.27 -2.65
C VAL A 87 6.75 7.36 -1.73
N ILE A 88 7.46 8.36 -2.26
CA ILE A 88 8.00 9.47 -1.48
C ILE A 88 6.86 10.29 -0.85
N LEU A 89 5.82 10.60 -1.61
CA LEU A 89 4.67 11.35 -1.12
C LEU A 89 3.95 10.61 0.01
N THR A 90 3.65 9.32 -0.19
CA THR A 90 2.94 8.51 0.82
C THR A 90 3.78 8.30 2.07
N HIS A 91 5.10 8.11 1.93
CA HIS A 91 6.01 8.03 3.06
C HIS A 91 6.13 9.36 3.80
N GLY A 92 6.25 10.48 3.07
CA GLY A 92 6.31 11.82 3.65
C GLY A 92 5.04 12.18 4.42
N LEU A 93 3.86 11.89 3.87
CA LEU A 93 2.58 12.11 4.55
C LEU A 93 2.45 11.25 5.82
N ALA A 94 2.94 10.00 5.80
CA ALA A 94 2.95 9.15 6.97
C ALA A 94 3.90 9.66 8.07
N LEU A 95 5.07 10.21 7.70
CA LEU A 95 6.01 10.81 8.65
C LEU A 95 5.45 12.08 9.27
N ILE A 96 4.79 12.94 8.49
CA ILE A 96 4.13 14.15 9.01
C ILE A 96 3.08 13.77 10.07
N ASP A 97 2.22 12.80 9.73
CA ASP A 97 1.16 12.28 10.61
C ASP A 97 1.69 11.61 11.90
N LEU A 98 2.93 11.12 11.88
CA LEU A 98 3.57 10.51 13.05
C LEU A 98 4.15 11.56 14.02
N VAL A 99 4.56 12.72 13.49
CA VAL A 99 5.24 13.78 14.26
C VAL A 99 4.25 14.88 14.70
N SER A 100 3.10 14.99 14.03
CA SER A 100 1.98 15.88 14.40
C SER A 100 1.15 15.30 15.53
#